data_AF-A0A098T3Z1-F1
#
_entry.id   AF-A0A098T3Z1-F1
#
_cell.length_a   1.000
_cell.length_b   1.000
_cell.length_c   1.000
_cell.angle_alpha   90.00
_cell.angle_beta   90.00
_cell.angle_gamma   90.00
#
_symmetry.space_group_name_H-M   'P 1'
#
loop_
_entity.id
_entity.type
_entity.pdbx_description
1 polymer ?
#
loop_
_entity_poly.entity_id
_entity_poly.type
_entity_poly.pdbx_seq_one_letter_code
_entity_poly.pdbx_strand_id
1 'polypeptide(L)'
;MILRLLKSSLVAVAVSAGASTVPAAAQQPGFSAADLPVVMTAYVEAVIDMRAAYETCAPADKRPADWEQGADLLVESLKAAGLTTGVTSALGARLAAPVVPFAGDCAGEQALLFSGVPAGYGWADYHREVLDRNGIRIVEPGASDARLEAVRAVVAEALPRQRRMLVCLSLFEPQNFLAAFSDWNGLVAKAAQAFADAGLGPEAYGPILDGALSRAVFAPAPDRAAASADCMANQDWMNRFSTFAWYSFASDIEAALKDGKP
;
A
#
# COMPACT_ATOMS: atom_id res chain seq x y z
N MET A 1 -12.86 -27.31 58.24
CA MET A 1 -13.32 -27.08 59.63
C MET A 1 -12.09 -26.76 60.47
N ILE A 2 -12.04 -25.52 61.03
CA ILE A 2 -11.20 -25.05 62.17
C ILE A 2 -9.68 -24.91 61.89
N LEU A 3 -9.11 -23.74 61.57
CA LEU A 3 -8.81 -22.49 62.33
C LEU A 3 -7.95 -22.63 63.61
N ARG A 4 -6.88 -21.80 63.65
CA ARG A 4 -6.22 -21.13 64.81
C ARG A 4 -5.18 -21.96 65.59
N LEU A 5 -4.00 -21.47 66.02
CA LEU A 5 -3.44 -20.14 66.37
C LEU A 5 -1.91 -20.12 66.07
N LEU A 6 -1.29 -19.06 65.52
CA LEU A 6 -0.82 -17.79 66.16
C LEU A 6 0.25 -17.95 67.26
N LYS A 7 1.47 -17.46 66.99
CA LYS A 7 2.35 -16.60 67.83
C LYS A 7 3.65 -16.31 67.06
N SER A 8 3.75 -15.17 66.39
CA SER A 8 4.32 -13.92 66.93
C SER A 8 5.81 -14.00 67.24
N SER A 9 6.65 -13.45 66.36
CA SER A 9 7.85 -12.71 66.73
C SER A 9 8.15 -11.69 65.64
N LEU A 10 7.76 -10.45 65.94
CA LEU A 10 8.24 -9.24 65.30
C LEU A 10 9.74 -9.11 65.56
N VAL A 11 10.54 -9.06 64.49
CA VAL A 11 11.79 -8.31 64.51
C VAL A 11 11.75 -7.38 63.31
N ALA A 12 11.48 -6.11 63.60
CA ALA A 12 11.66 -5.02 62.66
C ALA A 12 13.15 -4.82 62.42
N VAL A 13 13.60 -4.94 61.17
CA VAL A 13 14.87 -4.35 60.72
C VAL A 13 14.58 -3.49 59.50
N ALA A 14 14.77 -2.20 59.75
CA ALA A 14 14.97 -1.06 58.87
C ALA A 14 14.79 -1.29 57.36
N VAL A 15 13.81 -0.58 56.81
CA VAL A 15 13.78 -0.10 55.43
C VAL A 15 15.01 0.79 55.22
N SER A 16 16.08 0.24 54.65
CA SER A 16 17.05 1.02 53.89
C SER A 16 16.64 0.94 52.43
N ALA A 17 16.13 2.07 51.92
CA ALA A 17 15.96 2.36 50.50
C ALA A 17 17.34 2.37 49.83
N GLY A 18 17.91 1.20 49.61
CA GLY A 18 18.93 0.99 48.59
C GLY A 18 18.18 0.72 47.31
N ALA A 19 17.98 1.76 46.50
CA ALA A 19 17.62 1.58 45.11
C ALA A 19 18.71 0.71 44.48
N SER A 20 18.41 -0.59 44.32
CA SER A 20 19.19 -1.47 43.48
C SER A 20 19.12 -0.89 42.08
N THR A 21 20.12 -0.09 41.73
CA THR A 21 20.45 0.24 40.35
C THR A 21 20.88 -1.06 39.70
N VAL A 22 19.89 -1.85 39.29
CA VAL A 22 20.07 -2.77 38.17
C VAL A 22 20.63 -1.90 37.06
N PRO A 23 21.84 -2.15 36.53
CA PRO A 23 22.30 -1.41 35.38
C PRO A 23 21.23 -1.65 34.32
N ALA A 24 20.57 -0.56 33.91
CA ALA A 24 19.68 -0.58 32.77
C ALA A 24 20.48 -1.27 31.67
N ALA A 25 20.10 -2.50 31.35
CA ALA A 25 20.53 -3.14 30.12
C ALA A 25 20.28 -2.08 29.06
N ALA A 26 21.34 -1.63 28.42
CA ALA A 26 21.31 -0.57 27.43
C ALA A 26 20.12 -0.88 26.51
N GLN A 27 19.02 -0.15 26.68
CA GLN A 27 17.93 -0.19 25.75
C GLN A 27 18.59 0.27 24.47
N GLN A 28 18.85 -0.67 23.57
CA GLN A 28 19.30 -0.34 22.24
C GLN A 28 18.33 0.73 21.74
N PRO A 29 18.82 1.89 21.27
CA PRO A 29 17.95 2.94 20.80
C PRO A 29 16.97 2.28 19.83
N GLY A 30 15.69 2.31 20.21
CA GLY A 30 14.65 1.61 19.48
C GLY A 30 14.64 2.14 18.05
N PHE A 31 14.62 1.23 17.08
CA PHE A 31 14.50 1.59 15.68
C PHE A 31 13.30 2.53 15.50
N SER A 32 13.54 3.76 15.05
CA SER A 32 12.49 4.74 14.83
C SER A 32 12.05 4.71 13.36
N ALA A 33 10.84 5.16 13.07
CA ALA A 33 10.38 5.32 11.69
C ALA A 33 11.28 6.27 10.87
N ALA A 34 12.05 7.14 11.53
CA ALA A 34 13.01 8.04 10.88
C ALA A 34 14.27 7.31 10.39
N ASP A 35 14.60 6.14 10.94
CA ASP A 35 15.77 5.35 10.54
C ASP A 35 15.50 4.47 9.31
N LEU A 36 14.22 4.27 8.99
CA LEU A 36 13.77 3.39 7.92
C LEU A 36 14.34 3.77 6.54
N PRO A 37 14.36 5.05 6.10
CA PRO A 37 14.98 5.42 4.83
C PRO A 37 16.47 5.08 4.75
N VAL A 38 17.23 5.28 5.84
CA VAL A 38 18.68 5.03 5.88
C VAL A 38 18.96 3.54 5.76
N VAL A 39 18.26 2.72 6.54
CA VAL A 39 18.43 1.26 6.51
C VAL A 39 17.97 0.67 5.19
N MET A 40 16.87 1.16 4.62
CA MET A 40 16.40 0.68 3.32
C MET A 40 17.32 1.09 2.16
N THR A 41 17.97 2.27 2.25
CA THR A 41 19.00 2.66 1.29
C THR A 41 20.20 1.71 1.36
N ALA A 42 20.70 1.43 2.56
CA ALA A 42 21.81 0.49 2.75
C ALA A 42 21.45 -0.93 2.26
N TYR A 43 20.22 -1.37 2.52
CA TYR A 43 19.72 -2.64 2.01
C TYR A 43 19.68 -2.69 0.48
N VAL A 44 19.16 -1.65 -0.18
CA VAL A 44 19.11 -1.59 -1.65
C VAL A 44 20.51 -1.64 -2.26
N GLU A 45 21.48 -0.92 -1.69
CA GLU A 45 22.87 -1.00 -2.15
C GLU A 45 23.44 -2.41 -1.98
N ALA A 46 23.20 -3.06 -0.83
CA ALA A 46 23.63 -4.44 -0.60
C ALA A 46 22.98 -5.44 -1.59
N VAL A 47 21.71 -5.24 -1.95
CA VAL A 47 21.01 -6.05 -2.95
C VAL A 47 21.61 -5.85 -4.34
N ILE A 48 22.00 -4.62 -4.70
CA ILE A 48 22.66 -4.33 -5.98
C ILE A 48 24.04 -4.97 -6.04
N ASP A 49 24.82 -4.88 -4.96
CA ASP A 49 26.11 -5.54 -4.85
C ASP A 49 25.96 -7.06 -4.95
N MET A 50 24.94 -7.61 -4.30
CA MET A 50 24.60 -9.02 -4.39
C MET A 50 24.23 -9.41 -5.83
N ARG A 51 23.42 -8.62 -6.54
CA ARG A 51 23.09 -8.84 -7.95
C ARG A 51 24.34 -8.81 -8.82
N ALA A 52 25.21 -7.82 -8.65
CA ALA A 52 26.46 -7.72 -9.36
C ALA A 52 27.33 -8.97 -9.14
N ALA A 53 27.38 -9.48 -7.90
CA ALA A 53 28.12 -10.68 -7.57
C ALA A 53 27.52 -11.94 -8.23
N TYR A 54 26.19 -12.12 -8.23
CA TYR A 54 25.55 -13.23 -8.98
C TYR A 54 25.80 -13.14 -10.48
N GLU A 55 25.65 -11.96 -11.09
CA GLU A 55 25.87 -11.78 -12.53
C GLU A 55 27.32 -12.02 -12.95
N THR A 56 28.27 -11.71 -12.07
CA THR A 56 29.71 -11.85 -12.34
C THR A 56 30.22 -13.25 -12.04
N CYS A 57 29.84 -13.81 -10.88
CA CYS A 57 30.48 -15.01 -10.32
C CYS A 57 29.61 -16.27 -10.41
N ALA A 58 28.28 -16.15 -10.48
CA ALA A 58 27.42 -17.34 -10.49
C ALA A 58 27.34 -17.97 -11.89
N PRO A 59 27.30 -19.31 -11.99
CA PRO A 59 26.91 -20.01 -13.20
C PRO A 59 25.57 -19.48 -13.73
N ALA A 60 25.38 -19.44 -15.05
CA ALA A 60 24.20 -18.82 -15.67
C ALA A 60 22.87 -19.44 -15.20
N ASP A 61 22.84 -20.75 -14.94
CA ASP A 61 21.69 -21.50 -14.41
C ASP A 61 21.42 -21.26 -12.91
N LYS A 62 22.32 -20.55 -12.23
CA LYS A 62 22.25 -20.20 -10.81
C LYS A 62 22.00 -18.71 -10.57
N ARG A 63 21.86 -17.92 -11.64
CA ARG A 63 21.53 -16.50 -11.52
C ARG A 63 20.04 -16.36 -11.20
N PRO A 64 19.67 -15.63 -10.13
CA PRO A 64 18.26 -15.40 -9.84
C PRO A 64 17.60 -14.63 -10.98
N ALA A 65 16.44 -15.11 -11.42
CA ALA A 65 15.63 -14.49 -12.48
C ALA A 65 14.81 -13.29 -11.96
N ASP A 66 14.12 -12.61 -12.88
CA ASP A 66 13.06 -11.64 -12.59
C ASP A 66 13.50 -10.43 -11.74
N TRP A 67 14.68 -9.87 -12.08
CA TRP A 67 15.22 -8.70 -11.38
C TRP A 67 14.23 -7.53 -11.38
N GLU A 68 13.70 -7.16 -12.55
CA GLU A 68 12.81 -6.02 -12.71
C GLU A 68 11.56 -6.17 -11.85
N GLN A 69 10.95 -7.36 -11.87
CA GLN A 69 9.79 -7.67 -11.04
C GLN A 69 10.12 -7.60 -9.54
N GLY A 70 11.27 -8.14 -9.12
CA GLY A 70 11.72 -8.06 -7.73
C GLY A 70 11.99 -6.63 -7.27
N ALA A 71 12.63 -5.83 -8.12
CA ALA A 71 12.92 -4.43 -7.85
C ALA A 71 11.63 -3.61 -7.67
N ASP A 72 10.66 -3.79 -8.56
CA ASP A 72 9.37 -3.12 -8.45
C ASP A 72 8.61 -3.55 -7.19
N LEU A 73 8.64 -4.84 -6.86
CA LEU A 73 7.96 -5.39 -5.68
C LEU A 73 8.54 -4.77 -4.41
N LEU A 74 9.86 -4.67 -4.34
CA LEU A 74 10.56 -4.02 -3.25
C LEU A 74 10.14 -2.55 -3.14
N VAL A 75 10.19 -1.79 -4.24
CA VAL A 75 9.88 -0.35 -4.24
C VAL A 75 8.43 -0.09 -3.80
N GLU A 76 7.46 -0.82 -4.36
CA GLU A 76 6.05 -0.64 -4.01
C GLU A 76 5.75 -1.05 -2.57
N SER A 77 6.37 -2.13 -2.08
CA SER A 77 6.23 -2.55 -0.68
C SER A 77 6.81 -1.51 0.30
N LEU A 78 7.93 -0.87 -0.07
CA LEU A 78 8.52 0.21 0.72
C LEU A 78 7.67 1.48 0.72
N LYS A 79 7.03 1.83 -0.41
CA LYS A 79 6.03 2.92 -0.43
C LYS A 79 4.89 2.64 0.53
N ALA A 80 4.34 1.41 0.50
CA ALA A 80 3.27 0.99 1.40
C ALA A 80 3.70 0.96 2.87
N ALA A 81 4.98 0.74 3.16
CA ALA A 81 5.57 0.84 4.50
C ALA A 81 5.74 2.30 4.99
N GLY A 82 5.39 3.29 4.17
CA GLY A 82 5.43 4.71 4.54
C GLY A 82 6.72 5.44 4.18
N LEU A 83 7.59 4.87 3.33
CA LEU A 83 8.71 5.64 2.77
C LEU A 83 8.17 6.72 1.82
N THR A 84 8.80 7.89 1.85
CA THR A 84 8.37 9.01 1.01
C THR A 84 8.66 8.73 -0.46
N THR A 85 7.85 9.31 -1.35
CA THR A 85 8.01 9.19 -2.81
C THR A 85 9.42 9.57 -3.28
N GLY A 86 10.03 10.59 -2.66
CA GLY A 86 11.39 11.00 -2.99
C GLY A 86 12.42 9.91 -2.73
N VAL A 87 12.30 9.21 -1.60
CA VAL A 87 13.19 8.09 -1.24
C VAL A 87 12.93 6.91 -2.16
N THR A 88 11.68 6.48 -2.32
CA THR A 88 11.35 5.29 -3.11
C THR A 88 11.67 5.47 -4.60
N SER A 89 11.52 6.68 -5.14
CA SER A 89 11.95 7.00 -6.51
C SER A 89 13.47 6.94 -6.68
N ALA A 90 14.24 7.41 -5.68
CA ALA A 90 15.70 7.31 -5.71
C ALA A 90 16.15 5.84 -5.64
N LEU A 91 15.53 5.02 -4.78
CA LEU A 91 15.79 3.59 -4.69
C LEU A 91 15.43 2.85 -5.99
N GLY A 92 14.28 3.15 -6.58
CA GLY A 92 13.87 2.58 -7.87
C GLY A 92 14.83 2.93 -9.00
N ALA A 93 15.24 4.20 -9.12
CA ALA A 93 16.23 4.63 -10.10
C ALA A 93 17.58 3.91 -9.89
N ARG A 94 17.94 3.63 -8.64
CA ARG A 94 19.17 2.93 -8.29
C ARG A 94 19.11 1.43 -8.65
N LEU A 95 17.98 0.77 -8.44
CA LEU A 95 17.73 -0.62 -8.83
C LEU A 95 17.61 -0.81 -10.36
N ALA A 96 17.13 0.21 -11.07
CA ALA A 96 17.04 0.23 -12.54
C ALA A 96 18.37 0.56 -13.24
N ALA A 97 19.38 1.02 -12.50
CA ALA A 97 20.67 1.35 -13.08
C ALA A 97 21.37 0.09 -13.66
N PRO A 98 22.18 0.25 -14.73
CA PRO A 98 22.97 -0.85 -15.27
C PRO A 98 23.85 -1.51 -14.20
N VAL A 99 23.91 -2.84 -14.23
CA VAL A 99 24.77 -3.59 -13.31
C VAL A 99 26.23 -3.25 -13.58
N VAL A 100 26.92 -2.76 -12.55
CA VAL A 100 28.38 -2.64 -12.57
C VAL A 100 28.94 -3.99 -12.17
N PRO A 101 29.84 -4.60 -12.96
CA PRO A 101 30.43 -5.89 -12.62
C PRO A 101 31.09 -5.88 -11.24
N PHE A 102 30.94 -6.96 -10.49
CA PHE A 102 31.55 -7.12 -9.18
C PHE A 102 33.07 -7.23 -9.32
N ALA A 103 33.81 -6.41 -8.56
CA ALA A 103 35.28 -6.34 -8.66
C ALA A 103 36.02 -7.32 -7.72
N GLY A 104 35.30 -8.17 -6.98
CA GLY A 104 35.88 -9.12 -6.03
C GLY A 104 36.28 -10.46 -6.65
N ASP A 105 36.86 -11.34 -5.83
CA ASP A 105 37.28 -12.69 -6.22
C ASP A 105 36.09 -13.66 -6.23
N CYS A 106 35.84 -14.31 -7.36
CA CYS A 106 34.79 -15.31 -7.51
C CYS A 106 35.18 -16.72 -7.00
N ALA A 107 36.37 -16.88 -6.38
CA ALA A 107 36.85 -18.14 -5.84
C ALA A 107 36.58 -18.33 -4.32
N GLY A 108 36.86 -19.53 -3.81
CA GLY A 108 36.84 -19.81 -2.37
C GLY A 108 35.44 -19.85 -1.76
N GLU A 109 35.29 -19.36 -0.53
CA GLU A 109 34.03 -19.39 0.23
C GLU A 109 32.91 -18.57 -0.43
N GLN A 110 33.25 -17.52 -1.19
CA GLN A 110 32.25 -16.75 -1.93
C GLN A 110 31.59 -17.59 -3.03
N ALA A 111 32.34 -18.47 -3.71
CA ALA A 111 31.78 -19.38 -4.71
C ALA A 111 30.71 -20.32 -4.11
N LEU A 112 30.88 -20.71 -2.84
CA LEU A 112 29.93 -21.58 -2.14
C LEU A 112 28.60 -20.86 -1.88
N LEU A 113 28.62 -19.55 -1.59
CA LEU A 113 27.42 -18.75 -1.39
C LEU A 113 26.52 -18.76 -2.64
N PHE A 114 27.10 -18.65 -3.83
CA PHE A 114 26.34 -18.65 -5.09
C PHE A 114 25.82 -20.04 -5.48
N SER A 115 26.45 -21.10 -5.00
CA SER A 115 26.03 -22.48 -5.27
C SER A 115 24.82 -22.95 -4.46
N GLY A 116 24.52 -22.25 -3.35
CA GLY A 116 23.44 -22.59 -2.42
C GLY A 116 22.04 -22.13 -2.85
N VAL A 117 21.93 -21.30 -3.89
CA VAL A 117 20.63 -20.82 -4.38
C VAL A 117 19.90 -21.95 -5.12
N PRO A 118 18.67 -22.30 -4.70
CA PRO A 118 17.85 -23.26 -5.42
C PRO A 118 17.64 -22.82 -6.88
N ALA A 119 17.67 -23.77 -7.80
CA ALA A 119 17.35 -23.48 -9.20
C ALA A 119 15.92 -22.94 -9.30
N GLY A 120 15.74 -21.80 -9.99
CA GLY A 120 14.44 -21.15 -10.14
C GLY A 120 14.05 -20.19 -9.01
N TYR A 121 14.90 -19.98 -7.99
CA TYR A 121 14.68 -18.94 -6.99
C TYR A 121 15.00 -17.56 -7.59
N GLY A 122 13.99 -16.71 -7.74
CA GLY A 122 14.10 -15.39 -8.36
C GLY A 122 14.25 -14.24 -7.36
N TRP A 123 14.59 -13.05 -7.87
CA TRP A 123 14.70 -11.83 -7.06
C TRP A 123 13.37 -11.44 -6.41
N ALA A 124 12.24 -11.69 -7.07
CA ALA A 124 10.93 -11.47 -6.49
C ALA A 124 10.68 -12.34 -5.25
N ASP A 125 11.04 -13.64 -5.30
CA ASP A 125 10.88 -14.55 -4.15
C ASP A 125 11.80 -14.18 -3.00
N TYR A 126 13.05 -13.81 -3.31
CA TYR A 126 13.98 -13.26 -2.33
C TYR A 126 13.40 -12.06 -1.59
N HIS A 127 12.86 -11.08 -2.32
CA HIS A 127 12.27 -9.90 -1.70
C HIS A 127 10.99 -10.21 -0.93
N ARG A 128 10.11 -11.09 -1.41
CA ARG A 128 8.94 -11.54 -0.64
C ARG A 128 9.36 -12.13 0.70
N GLU A 129 10.34 -13.04 0.72
CA GLU A 129 10.83 -13.66 1.94
C GLU A 129 11.43 -12.64 2.93
N VAL A 130 12.25 -11.71 2.43
CA VAL A 130 12.85 -10.66 3.26
C VAL A 130 11.79 -9.72 3.81
N LEU A 131 10.86 -9.25 2.98
CA LEU A 131 9.80 -8.31 3.40
C LEU A 131 8.87 -8.96 4.43
N ASP A 132 8.41 -10.19 4.18
CA ASP A 132 7.54 -10.95 5.09
C ASP A 132 8.19 -11.16 6.47
N ARG A 133 9.46 -11.60 6.50
CA ARG A 133 10.21 -11.78 7.76
C ARG A 133 10.37 -10.50 8.58
N ASN A 134 10.33 -9.34 7.92
CA ASN A 134 10.43 -8.04 8.57
C ASN A 134 9.06 -7.37 8.79
N GLY A 135 7.96 -8.10 8.56
CA GLY A 135 6.61 -7.58 8.74
C GLY A 135 6.25 -6.44 7.79
N ILE A 136 6.97 -6.31 6.67
CA ILE A 136 6.67 -5.33 5.63
C ILE A 136 5.63 -5.96 4.70
N ARG A 137 4.51 -5.26 4.52
CA ARG A 137 3.44 -5.67 3.60
C ARG A 137 4.02 -5.82 2.19
N ILE A 138 3.86 -7.01 1.62
CA ILE A 138 4.19 -7.26 0.22
C ILE A 138 3.13 -6.60 -0.66
N VAL A 139 3.61 -5.73 -1.55
CA VAL A 139 2.82 -5.16 -2.65
C VAL A 139 3.37 -5.70 -3.95
N GLU A 140 2.52 -6.42 -4.68
CA GLU A 140 2.88 -6.89 -6.02
C GLU A 140 2.93 -5.70 -7.00
N PRO A 141 3.95 -5.63 -7.88
CA PRO A 141 4.09 -4.58 -8.87
C PRO A 141 2.84 -4.43 -9.72
N GLY A 142 2.23 -3.26 -9.68
CA GLY A 142 1.17 -2.86 -10.60
C GLY A 142 -0.12 -3.67 -10.50
N ALA A 143 -1.22 -2.94 -10.32
CA ALA A 143 -2.31 -3.18 -11.24
C ALA A 143 -1.74 -2.97 -12.66
N SER A 144 -1.75 -3.99 -13.53
CA SER A 144 -1.25 -3.83 -14.91
C SER A 144 -1.87 -2.58 -15.55
N ASP A 145 -1.24 -1.96 -16.55
CA ASP A 145 -1.86 -0.84 -17.28
C ASP A 145 -3.31 -1.15 -17.68
N ALA A 146 -3.59 -2.42 -18.01
CA ALA A 146 -4.94 -2.93 -18.27
C ALA A 146 -5.89 -2.84 -17.06
N ARG A 147 -5.43 -3.12 -15.82
CA ARG A 147 -6.22 -2.94 -14.60
C ARG A 147 -6.50 -1.46 -14.33
N LEU A 148 -5.50 -0.59 -14.49
CA LEU A 148 -5.71 0.85 -14.32
C LEU A 148 -6.67 1.40 -15.38
N GLU A 149 -6.59 0.93 -16.62
CA GLU A 149 -7.56 1.28 -17.67
C GLU A 149 -8.97 0.73 -17.38
N ALA A 150 -9.09 -0.49 -16.85
CA ALA A 150 -10.38 -1.02 -16.40
C ALA A 150 -11.00 -0.15 -15.30
N VAL A 151 -10.18 0.31 -14.35
CA VAL A 151 -10.65 1.25 -13.30
C VAL A 151 -11.03 2.60 -13.89
N ARG A 152 -10.28 3.15 -14.86
CA ARG A 152 -10.67 4.38 -15.57
C ARG A 152 -12.02 4.21 -16.26
N ALA A 153 -12.30 3.05 -16.87
CA ALA A 153 -13.57 2.76 -17.50
C ALA A 153 -14.73 2.76 -16.48
N VAL A 154 -14.55 2.11 -15.33
CA VAL A 154 -15.54 2.12 -14.22
C VAL A 154 -15.84 3.55 -13.77
N VAL A 155 -14.79 4.37 -13.56
CA VAL A 155 -14.94 5.76 -13.15
C VAL A 155 -15.64 6.60 -14.23
N ALA A 156 -15.24 6.44 -15.50
CA ALA A 156 -15.84 7.16 -16.62
C ALA A 156 -17.34 6.83 -16.80
N GLU A 157 -17.76 5.59 -16.53
CA GLU A 157 -19.16 5.19 -16.57
C GLU A 157 -19.96 5.72 -15.36
N ALA A 158 -19.37 5.65 -14.16
CA ALA A 158 -20.06 6.00 -12.92
C ALA A 158 -20.30 7.51 -12.76
N LEU A 159 -19.33 8.34 -13.17
CA LEU A 159 -19.32 9.79 -12.91
C LEU A 159 -20.53 10.54 -13.50
N PRO A 160 -20.90 10.38 -14.80
CA PRO A 160 -22.04 11.11 -15.35
C PRO A 160 -23.36 10.73 -14.66
N ARG A 161 -23.53 9.45 -14.33
CA ARG A 161 -24.73 8.93 -13.66
C ARG A 161 -24.83 9.46 -12.23
N GLN A 162 -23.72 9.49 -11.49
CA GLN A 162 -23.68 10.04 -10.14
C GLN A 162 -23.94 11.55 -10.13
N ARG A 163 -23.31 12.29 -11.05
CA ARG A 163 -23.53 13.73 -11.20
C ARG A 163 -25.01 14.02 -11.46
N ARG A 164 -25.63 13.30 -12.41
CA ARG A 164 -27.07 13.46 -12.70
C ARG A 164 -27.90 13.20 -11.45
N MET A 165 -27.65 12.11 -10.74
CA MET A 165 -28.38 11.79 -9.49
C MET A 165 -28.29 12.93 -8.47
N LEU A 166 -27.09 13.44 -8.20
CA LEU A 166 -26.90 14.54 -7.25
C LEU A 166 -27.57 15.85 -7.71
N VAL A 167 -27.52 16.16 -9.01
CA VAL A 167 -28.23 17.32 -9.59
C VAL A 167 -29.75 17.17 -9.49
N CYS A 168 -30.30 16.00 -9.80
CA CYS A 168 -31.74 15.77 -9.73
C CYS A 168 -32.25 15.75 -8.28
N LEU A 169 -31.48 15.17 -7.35
CA LEU A 169 -31.80 15.24 -5.92
C LEU A 169 -31.81 16.69 -5.43
N SER A 170 -30.86 17.53 -5.84
CA SER A 170 -30.85 18.93 -5.39
C SER A 170 -32.05 19.74 -5.92
N LEU A 171 -32.65 19.32 -7.04
CA LEU A 171 -33.82 19.96 -7.64
C LEU A 171 -35.15 19.46 -7.08
N PHE A 172 -35.29 18.15 -6.87
CA PHE A 172 -36.57 17.50 -6.56
C PHE A 172 -36.66 16.92 -5.15
N GLU A 173 -35.54 16.54 -4.54
CA GLU A 173 -35.46 15.89 -3.23
C GLU A 173 -34.32 16.50 -2.37
N PRO A 174 -34.29 17.83 -2.17
CA PRO A 174 -33.14 18.52 -1.58
C PRO A 174 -32.81 18.06 -0.15
N GLN A 175 -33.79 17.52 0.58
CA GLN A 175 -33.60 16.93 1.91
C GLN A 175 -32.72 15.67 1.88
N ASN A 176 -32.71 14.95 0.74
CA ASN A 176 -31.92 13.73 0.56
C ASN A 176 -30.54 14.02 -0.06
N PHE A 177 -30.33 15.21 -0.64
CA PHE A 177 -29.10 15.58 -1.31
C PHE A 177 -27.87 15.48 -0.41
N LEU A 178 -27.92 16.06 0.80
CA LEU A 178 -26.76 16.08 1.70
C LEU A 178 -26.37 14.67 2.16
N ALA A 179 -27.35 13.80 2.42
CA ALA A 179 -27.09 12.41 2.77
C ALA A 179 -26.44 11.66 1.59
N ALA A 180 -27.02 11.75 0.39
CA ALA A 180 -26.48 11.12 -0.81
C ALA A 180 -25.07 11.64 -1.17
N PHE A 181 -24.81 12.93 -0.94
CA PHE A 181 -23.49 13.53 -1.14
C PHE A 181 -22.46 13.03 -0.12
N SER A 182 -22.86 12.91 1.16
CA SER A 182 -22.00 12.34 2.21
C SER A 182 -21.66 10.87 1.90
N ASP A 183 -22.66 10.07 1.56
CA ASP A 183 -22.51 8.66 1.21
C ASP A 183 -21.59 8.48 -0.01
N TRP A 184 -21.72 9.36 -1.01
CA TRP A 184 -20.79 9.41 -2.15
C TRP A 184 -19.34 9.61 -1.72
N ASN A 185 -19.07 10.59 -0.84
CA ASN A 185 -17.72 10.80 -0.32
C ASN A 185 -17.21 9.56 0.43
N GLY A 186 -18.09 8.87 1.16
CA GLY A 186 -17.77 7.58 1.79
C GLY A 186 -17.38 6.50 0.78
N LEU A 187 -18.07 6.41 -0.35
CA LEU A 187 -17.74 5.48 -1.44
C LEU A 187 -16.40 5.82 -2.11
N VAL A 188 -16.11 7.11 -2.30
CA VAL A 188 -14.82 7.56 -2.84
C VAL A 188 -13.68 7.21 -1.88
N ALA A 189 -13.86 7.42 -0.58
CA ALA A 189 -12.86 7.02 0.41
C ALA A 189 -12.63 5.50 0.43
N LYS A 190 -13.70 4.70 0.33
CA LYS A 190 -13.59 3.23 0.19
C LYS A 190 -12.88 2.82 -1.10
N ALA A 191 -13.14 3.51 -2.22
CA ALA A 191 -12.43 3.28 -3.47
C ALA A 191 -10.93 3.57 -3.32
N ALA A 192 -10.55 4.71 -2.71
CA ALA A 192 -9.15 5.03 -2.43
C ALA A 192 -8.49 3.97 -1.54
N GLN A 193 -9.21 3.44 -0.55
CA GLN A 193 -8.74 2.31 0.26
C GLN A 193 -8.50 1.05 -0.58
N ALA A 194 -9.37 0.74 -1.56
CA ALA A 194 -9.16 -0.40 -2.46
C ALA A 194 -7.88 -0.27 -3.30
N PHE A 195 -7.52 0.94 -3.73
CA PHE A 195 -6.24 1.20 -4.37
C PHE A 195 -5.07 0.97 -3.41
N ALA A 196 -5.13 1.51 -2.19
CA ALA A 196 -4.11 1.28 -1.17
C ALA A 196 -3.98 -0.23 -0.84
N ASP A 197 -5.09 -0.96 -0.87
CA ASP A 197 -5.08 -2.41 -0.65
C ASP A 197 -4.53 -3.21 -1.83
N ALA A 198 -4.67 -2.68 -3.04
CA ALA A 198 -3.93 -3.14 -4.22
C ALA A 198 -2.48 -2.64 -4.24
N GLY A 199 -2.03 -1.93 -3.19
CA GLY A 199 -0.68 -1.38 -3.05
C GLY A 199 -0.38 -0.20 -3.97
N LEU A 200 -1.40 0.45 -4.50
CA LEU A 200 -1.27 1.64 -5.33
C LEU A 200 -1.32 2.89 -4.46
N GLY A 201 -0.27 3.69 -4.56
CA GLY A 201 -0.16 4.98 -3.85
C GLY A 201 -1.11 6.06 -4.40
N PRO A 202 -1.29 7.18 -3.66
CA PRO A 202 -2.09 8.33 -4.08
C PRO A 202 -1.72 8.91 -5.44
N GLU A 203 -0.48 8.75 -5.88
CA GLU A 203 0.00 9.16 -7.19
C GLU A 203 -0.68 8.38 -8.35
N ALA A 204 -1.02 7.11 -8.13
CA ALA A 204 -1.65 6.27 -9.14
C ALA A 204 -3.16 6.52 -9.22
N TYR A 205 -3.82 6.63 -8.07
CA TYR A 205 -5.27 6.79 -8.03
C TYR A 205 -5.74 8.25 -8.00
N GLY A 206 -4.95 9.19 -7.49
CA GLY A 206 -5.33 10.60 -7.34
C GLY A 206 -5.79 11.26 -8.65
N PRO A 207 -5.11 11.06 -9.80
CA PRO A 207 -5.59 11.57 -11.08
C PRO A 207 -6.93 10.95 -11.52
N ILE A 208 -7.19 9.70 -11.14
CA ILE A 208 -8.38 8.92 -11.52
C ILE A 208 -9.57 9.28 -10.62
N LEU A 209 -9.37 9.24 -9.31
CA LEU A 209 -10.39 9.56 -8.31
C LEU A 209 -10.46 11.07 -8.10
N ASP A 210 -9.50 11.69 -7.43
CA ASP A 210 -9.60 13.10 -7.01
C ASP A 210 -9.75 14.06 -8.20
N GLY A 211 -8.99 13.84 -9.27
CA GLY A 211 -9.03 14.66 -10.48
C GLY A 211 -10.36 14.56 -11.24
N ALA A 212 -10.84 13.35 -11.50
CA ALA A 212 -12.08 13.17 -12.29
C ALA A 212 -13.33 13.44 -11.45
N LEU A 213 -13.35 13.05 -10.18
CA LEU A 213 -14.46 13.24 -9.26
C LEU A 213 -14.70 14.71 -8.94
N SER A 214 -13.65 15.45 -8.56
CA SER A 214 -13.79 16.87 -8.23
C SER A 214 -14.27 17.69 -9.42
N ARG A 215 -13.68 17.45 -10.61
CA ARG A 215 -14.08 18.16 -11.83
C ARG A 215 -15.49 17.81 -12.28
N ALA A 216 -15.90 16.55 -12.19
CA ALA A 216 -17.22 16.14 -12.68
C ALA A 216 -18.35 16.55 -11.72
N VAL A 217 -18.17 16.36 -10.41
CA VAL A 217 -19.22 16.62 -9.41
C VAL A 217 -19.37 18.12 -9.11
N PHE A 218 -18.25 18.87 -9.06
CA PHE A 218 -18.27 20.31 -8.81
C PHE A 218 -18.21 21.18 -10.07
N ALA A 219 -18.37 20.57 -11.25
CA ALA A 219 -18.53 21.36 -12.47
C ALA A 219 -19.72 22.32 -12.34
N PRO A 220 -19.68 23.48 -13.01
CA PRO A 220 -20.73 24.49 -12.92
C PRO A 220 -22.13 23.88 -13.05
N ALA A 221 -23.04 24.37 -12.21
CA ALA A 221 -24.41 23.91 -12.22
C ALA A 221 -25.02 24.15 -13.61
N PRO A 222 -25.69 23.15 -14.21
CA PRO A 222 -26.43 23.36 -15.44
C PRO A 222 -27.53 24.40 -15.23
N ASP A 223 -28.00 24.99 -16.33
CA ASP A 223 -29.22 25.80 -16.30
C ASP A 223 -30.36 25.01 -15.63
N ARG A 224 -31.06 25.65 -14.69
CA ARG A 224 -32.05 24.98 -13.84
C ARG A 224 -33.21 24.41 -14.65
N ALA A 225 -33.65 25.09 -15.71
CA ALA A 225 -34.77 24.63 -16.53
C ALA A 225 -34.34 23.43 -17.37
N ALA A 226 -33.16 23.50 -17.99
CA ALA A 226 -32.58 22.38 -18.73
C ALA A 226 -32.34 21.14 -17.84
N ALA A 227 -31.80 21.34 -16.64
CA ALA A 227 -31.55 20.27 -15.69
C ALA A 227 -32.85 19.61 -15.21
N SER A 228 -33.86 20.42 -14.88
CA SER A 228 -35.19 19.92 -14.52
C SER A 228 -35.80 19.07 -15.64
N ALA A 229 -35.67 19.52 -16.90
CA ALA A 229 -36.16 18.78 -18.06
C ALA A 229 -35.44 17.44 -18.25
N ASP A 230 -34.10 17.40 -18.14
CA ASP A 230 -33.30 16.15 -18.21
C ASP A 230 -33.70 15.17 -17.09
N CYS A 231 -33.83 15.66 -15.86
CA CYS A 231 -34.21 14.83 -14.71
C CYS A 231 -35.63 14.23 -14.86
N MET A 232 -36.59 14.96 -15.42
CA MET A 232 -37.93 14.42 -15.67
C MET A 232 -37.94 13.43 -16.84
N ALA A 233 -37.13 13.66 -17.87
CA ALA A 233 -37.04 12.80 -19.05
C ALA A 233 -36.28 11.49 -18.76
N ASN A 234 -35.31 11.52 -17.84
CA ASN A 234 -34.48 10.38 -17.50
C ASN A 234 -34.71 9.99 -16.03
N GLN A 235 -35.59 9.04 -15.76
CA GLN A 235 -35.93 8.64 -14.39
C GLN A 235 -34.93 7.65 -13.75
N ASP A 236 -33.88 7.22 -14.46
CA ASP A 236 -32.89 6.28 -13.93
C ASP A 236 -32.15 6.83 -12.70
N TRP A 237 -32.10 8.15 -12.52
CA TRP A 237 -31.53 8.74 -11.31
C TRP A 237 -32.30 8.36 -10.04
N MET A 238 -33.62 8.17 -10.12
CA MET A 238 -34.43 7.74 -8.97
C MET A 238 -34.11 6.29 -8.61
N ASN A 239 -34.02 5.42 -9.62
CA ASN A 239 -33.61 4.02 -9.44
C ASN A 239 -32.21 3.95 -8.84
N ARG A 240 -31.29 4.79 -9.33
CA ARG A 240 -29.93 4.83 -8.80
C ARG A 240 -29.88 5.32 -7.36
N PHE A 241 -30.68 6.33 -7.00
CA PHE A 241 -30.80 6.80 -5.62
C PHE A 241 -31.38 5.72 -4.70
N SER A 242 -32.44 5.02 -5.11
CA SER A 242 -33.06 3.97 -4.30
C SER A 242 -32.13 2.76 -4.09
N THR A 243 -31.27 2.47 -5.06
CA THR A 243 -30.24 1.42 -4.94
C THR A 243 -28.91 1.95 -4.41
N PHE A 244 -28.77 3.24 -4.08
CA PHE A 244 -27.47 3.85 -3.80
C PHE A 244 -26.77 3.24 -2.59
N ALA A 245 -27.53 2.89 -1.55
CA ALA A 245 -27.02 2.19 -0.37
C ALA A 245 -26.48 0.77 -0.68
N TRP A 246 -26.90 0.19 -1.81
CA TRP A 246 -26.56 -1.16 -2.26
C TRP A 246 -25.57 -1.17 -3.42
N TYR A 247 -25.44 -0.06 -4.15
CA TYR A 247 -24.47 0.11 -5.22
C TYR A 247 -23.09 0.38 -4.65
N SER A 248 -22.12 -0.46 -4.99
CA SER A 248 -20.77 -0.36 -4.48
C SER A 248 -19.81 0.06 -5.59
N PHE A 249 -19.76 1.36 -5.87
CA PHE A 249 -18.71 1.97 -6.69
C PHE A 249 -17.30 1.50 -6.27
N ALA A 250 -17.10 1.34 -4.96
CA ALA A 250 -15.86 0.80 -4.41
C ALA A 250 -15.64 -0.68 -4.78
N SER A 251 -16.68 -1.51 -4.81
CA SER A 251 -16.55 -2.92 -5.24
C SER A 251 -16.33 -3.06 -6.74
N ASP A 252 -16.90 -2.18 -7.58
CA ASP A 252 -16.61 -2.18 -9.02
C ASP A 252 -15.12 -1.87 -9.26
N ILE A 253 -14.56 -0.91 -8.51
CA ILE A 253 -13.12 -0.60 -8.52
C ILE A 253 -12.30 -1.76 -7.99
N GLU A 254 -12.70 -2.36 -6.87
CA GLU A 254 -12.03 -3.53 -6.29
C GLU A 254 -12.01 -4.72 -7.27
N ALA A 255 -13.10 -4.96 -7.99
CA ALA A 255 -13.20 -5.99 -9.02
C ALA A 255 -12.27 -5.66 -10.20
N ALA A 256 -12.28 -4.43 -10.72
CA ALA A 256 -11.39 -4.00 -11.79
C ALA A 256 -9.89 -4.11 -11.40
N LEU A 257 -9.57 -3.87 -10.13
CA LEU A 257 -8.23 -4.07 -9.57
C LEU A 257 -7.85 -5.55 -9.39
N LYS A 258 -8.81 -6.48 -9.36
CA LYS A 258 -8.60 -7.93 -9.22
C LYS A 258 -8.60 -8.67 -10.57
N ASP A 259 -9.46 -8.26 -11.51
CA ASP A 259 -9.78 -9.03 -12.72
C ASP A 259 -8.86 -8.79 -13.91
N GLY A 260 -7.95 -7.81 -13.89
CA GLY A 260 -6.89 -7.72 -14.90
C GLY A 260 -5.80 -8.77 -14.66
N LYS A 261 -6.14 -10.05 -14.74
CA LYS A 261 -5.14 -11.10 -14.81
C LYS A 261 -4.27 -10.88 -16.07
N PRO A 262 -2.94 -11.06 -15.98
CA PRO A 262 -2.11 -11.23 -17.16
C PRO A 262 -2.61 -12.40 -18.03
#